data_AF-A0A1U7HIU8-F1
#
_entry.id   AF-A0A1U7HIU8-F1
#
_cell.length_a   1.000
_cell.length_b   1.000
_cell.length_c   1.000
_cell.angle_alpha   90.00
_cell.angle_beta   90.00
_cell.angle_gamma   90.00
#
_symmetry.space_group_name_H-M   'P 1'
#
loop_
_entity.id
_entity.type
_entity.pdbx_description
1 polymer ?
#
loop_
_entity_poly.entity_id
_entity_poly.type
_entity_poly.pdbx_seq_one_letter_code
_entity_poly.pdbx_strand_id
1 'polypeptide(L)'
;MYVDCGYANNNNNKAKMAIALYLTTTIPLIVGSLLLISGRSQINMNRWTIRGVPVPIILEFLKDETARKAYFQGNKNLLHDRLDEMGIEEKVKDFYREQIPNEYALDRHIHQIFYNNTGYVGKAYKVNSQGNLVNKN
;
A
#
# COMPACT_ATOMS: atom_id res chain seq x y z
N MET A 1 -57.12 39.83 -21.34
CA MET A 1 -57.27 40.16 -19.92
C MET A 1 -56.38 39.20 -19.14
N TYR A 2 -55.37 39.77 -18.48
CA TYR A 2 -54.40 39.26 -17.49
C TYR A 2 -53.88 37.81 -17.52
N VAL A 3 -52.55 37.74 -17.63
CA VAL A 3 -51.67 36.59 -17.41
C VAL A 3 -51.43 36.46 -15.90
N ASP A 4 -51.51 35.25 -15.35
CA ASP A 4 -50.90 34.94 -14.05
C ASP A 4 -50.15 33.60 -14.13
N CYS A 5 -48.85 33.70 -14.34
CA CYS A 5 -47.91 32.59 -14.14
C CYS A 5 -46.76 33.09 -13.26
N GLY A 6 -47.09 33.36 -12.00
CA GLY A 6 -46.17 33.92 -11.02
C GLY A 6 -45.95 33.09 -9.76
N TYR A 7 -45.89 31.75 -9.79
CA TYR A 7 -45.69 31.00 -8.53
C TYR A 7 -44.95 29.65 -8.60
N ALA A 8 -43.98 29.47 -9.51
CA ALA A 8 -43.22 28.21 -9.57
C ALA A 8 -41.71 28.36 -9.82
N ASN A 9 -41.11 29.54 -9.57
CA ASN A 9 -39.68 29.78 -9.86
C ASN A 9 -38.89 30.40 -8.68
N ASN A 10 -39.36 30.27 -7.43
CA ASN A 10 -38.64 30.82 -6.27
C ASN A 10 -37.94 29.73 -5.44
N ASN A 11 -38.57 28.58 -5.22
CA ASN A 11 -38.01 27.53 -4.36
C ASN A 11 -36.76 26.87 -4.96
N ASN A 12 -36.73 26.70 -6.28
CA ASN A 12 -35.58 26.11 -6.97
C ASN A 12 -34.35 27.02 -6.90
N ASN A 13 -34.55 28.33 -6.89
CA ASN A 13 -33.44 29.30 -6.85
C ASN A 13 -32.89 29.45 -5.44
N LYS A 14 -33.73 29.40 -4.40
CA LYS A 14 -33.30 29.34 -2.99
C LYS A 14 -32.51 28.06 -2.68
N ALA A 15 -32.97 26.90 -3.15
CA ALA A 15 -32.26 25.63 -2.98
C ALA A 15 -30.91 25.63 -3.72
N LYS A 16 -30.86 26.16 -4.95
CA LYS A 16 -29.61 26.33 -5.70
C LYS A 16 -28.64 27.29 -5.02
N MET A 17 -29.13 28.40 -4.45
CA MET A 17 -28.30 29.36 -3.71
C MET A 17 -27.73 28.76 -2.42
N ALA A 18 -28.53 27.97 -1.68
CA ALA A 18 -28.07 27.27 -0.47
C ALA A 18 -26.97 26.24 -0.75
N ILE A 19 -27.09 25.49 -1.86
CA ILE A 19 -26.06 24.54 -2.31
C ILE A 19 -24.79 25.28 -2.74
N ALA A 20 -24.91 26.42 -3.42
CA ALA A 20 -23.76 27.24 -3.83
C ALA A 20 -23.01 27.87 -2.62
N LEU A 21 -23.74 28.28 -1.58
CA LEU A 21 -23.13 28.77 -0.33
C LEU A 21 -22.43 27.64 0.47
N TYR A 22 -22.97 26.43 0.44
CA TYR A 22 -22.35 25.28 1.12
C TYR A 22 -21.05 24.83 0.44
N LEU A 23 -21.00 24.83 -0.90
CA LEU A 23 -19.82 24.44 -1.68
C LEU A 23 -18.68 25.48 -1.67
N THR A 24 -18.99 26.78 -1.50
CA THR A 24 -17.95 27.83 -1.53
C THR A 24 -17.28 28.08 -0.17
N THR A 25 -17.93 27.72 0.94
CA THR A 25 -17.41 28.02 2.30
C THR A 25 -16.75 26.83 3.01
N THR A 26 -17.01 25.59 2.56
CA THR A 26 -16.46 24.39 3.21
C THR A 26 -15.21 23.82 2.54
N ILE A 27 -14.96 24.12 1.27
CA ILE A 27 -13.79 23.61 0.53
C ILE A 27 -12.47 24.39 0.79
N PRO A 28 -12.46 25.71 1.10
CA PRO A 28 -11.18 26.40 1.34
C PRO A 28 -10.51 26.04 2.68
N LEU A 29 -11.25 25.48 3.66
CA LEU A 29 -10.72 25.25 5.02
C LEU A 29 -9.96 23.93 5.21
N ILE A 30 -9.99 23.02 4.23
CA ILE A 30 -9.22 21.76 4.30
C ILE A 30 -7.90 21.87 3.51
N VAL A 31 -7.80 22.78 2.53
CA VAL A 31 -6.57 22.92 1.72
C VAL A 31 -5.58 23.93 2.33
N GLY A 32 -6.06 24.88 3.14
CA GLY A 32 -5.21 25.95 3.71
C GLY A 32 -4.42 25.62 4.98
N SER A 33 -4.74 24.53 5.67
CA SER A 33 -4.22 24.24 7.03
C SER A 33 -3.29 23.03 7.11
N LEU A 34 -2.92 22.41 5.98
CA LEU A 34 -1.94 21.30 5.97
C LEU A 34 -0.50 21.71 5.58
N LEU A 35 -0.25 23.00 5.30
CA LEU A 35 1.06 23.45 4.81
C LEU A 35 1.98 24.09 5.86
N LEU A 36 1.59 24.18 7.13
CA LEU A 36 2.40 24.87 8.16
C LEU A 36 2.88 24.00 9.33
N ILE A 37 2.90 22.67 9.18
CA ILE A 37 3.63 21.77 10.09
C ILE A 37 4.45 20.76 9.28
N SER A 38 5.33 21.26 8.41
CA SER A 38 6.47 20.48 7.95
C SER A 38 7.76 21.10 8.51
N GLY A 39 7.81 21.22 9.83
CA GLY A 39 9.10 21.23 10.51
C GLY A 39 9.81 19.93 10.15
N ARG A 40 10.77 20.00 9.22
CA ARG A 40 11.71 18.94 8.81
C ARG A 40 11.28 17.52 9.22
N SER A 41 10.12 17.06 8.76
CA SER A 41 9.84 15.63 8.75
C SER A 41 10.62 15.13 7.57
N GLN A 42 11.87 14.72 7.82
CA GLN A 42 12.55 13.82 6.91
C GLN A 42 11.58 12.64 6.74
N ILE A 43 10.88 12.59 5.62
CA ILE A 43 10.04 11.45 5.27
C ILE A 43 11.00 10.27 5.23
N ASN A 44 11.06 9.52 6.33
CA ASN A 44 11.94 8.38 6.45
C ASN A 44 11.30 7.25 5.65
N MET A 45 11.49 7.29 4.33
CA MET A 45 11.01 6.27 3.40
C MET A 45 11.56 4.88 3.77
N ASN A 46 12.62 4.79 4.58
CA ASN A 46 13.13 3.54 5.13
C ASN A 46 12.18 2.89 6.13
N ARG A 47 10.99 3.44 6.42
CA ARG A 47 9.94 2.78 7.22
C ARG A 47 8.67 2.47 6.45
N TRP A 48 8.57 2.87 5.18
CA TRP A 48 7.38 2.64 4.38
C TRP A 48 7.42 1.24 3.76
N THR A 49 6.30 0.54 3.82
CA THR A 49 6.15 -0.78 3.22
C THR A 49 4.99 -0.78 2.23
N ILE A 50 5.13 -1.52 1.13
CA ILE A 50 4.04 -1.81 0.21
C ILE A 50 3.82 -3.32 0.29
N ARG A 51 2.61 -3.72 0.68
CA ARG A 51 2.25 -5.14 0.90
C ARG A 51 3.25 -5.89 1.80
N GLY A 52 3.78 -5.20 2.82
CA GLY A 52 4.74 -5.77 3.77
C GLY A 52 6.20 -5.72 3.34
N VAL A 53 6.53 -5.32 2.11
CA VAL A 53 7.93 -5.19 1.66
C VAL A 53 8.38 -3.72 1.77
N PRO A 54 9.52 -3.42 2.41
CA PRO A 54 10.07 -2.07 2.46
C PRO A 54 10.30 -1.44 1.08
N VAL A 55 9.92 -0.18 0.91
CA VAL A 55 10.05 0.56 -0.37
C VAL A 55 11.46 0.52 -0.95
N PRO A 56 12.55 0.73 -0.16
CA PRO A 56 13.91 0.64 -0.71
C PRO A 56 14.23 -0.70 -1.37
N ILE A 57 13.72 -1.80 -0.79
CA ILE A 57 13.91 -3.17 -1.28
C ILE A 57 13.12 -3.39 -2.58
N ILE A 58 11.90 -2.85 -2.68
CA ILE A 58 11.12 -2.88 -3.93
C ILE A 58 11.85 -2.14 -5.04
N LEU A 59 12.43 -0.97 -4.75
CA LEU A 59 13.19 -0.20 -5.74
C LEU A 59 14.44 -0.94 -6.21
N GLU A 60 15.11 -1.66 -5.30
CA GLU A 60 16.22 -2.53 -5.65
C GLU A 60 15.79 -3.69 -6.56
N PHE A 61 14.71 -4.38 -6.19
CA PHE A 61 14.09 -5.43 -7.02
C PHE A 61 13.72 -4.92 -8.42
N LEU A 62 13.11 -3.73 -8.53
CA LEU A 62 12.71 -3.17 -9.82
C LEU A 62 13.88 -2.77 -10.72
N LYS A 63 15.06 -2.48 -10.15
CA LYS A 63 16.28 -2.20 -10.91
C LYS A 63 16.90 -3.47 -11.49
N ASP A 64 16.67 -4.63 -10.87
CA ASP A 64 17.17 -5.90 -11.39
C ASP A 64 16.31 -6.39 -12.56
N GLU A 65 16.90 -6.43 -13.76
CA GLU A 65 16.15 -6.81 -14.95
C GLU A 65 15.65 -8.25 -14.90
N THR A 66 16.46 -9.16 -14.35
CA THR A 66 16.14 -10.60 -14.29
C THR A 66 14.98 -10.84 -13.36
N ALA A 67 15.03 -10.28 -12.14
CA ALA A 67 13.97 -10.41 -11.14
C ALA A 67 12.67 -9.76 -11.64
N ARG A 68 12.77 -8.56 -12.21
CA ARG A 68 11.62 -7.85 -12.79
C ARG A 68 10.97 -8.66 -13.92
N LYS A 69 11.77 -9.16 -14.88
CA LYS A 69 11.25 -10.00 -15.98
C LYS A 69 10.62 -11.27 -15.45
N ALA A 70 11.29 -11.98 -14.55
CA ALA A 70 10.77 -13.22 -13.96
C ALA A 70 9.42 -13.02 -13.26
N TYR A 71 9.27 -11.90 -12.54
CA TYR A 71 8.00 -11.53 -11.90
C TYR A 71 6.88 -11.29 -12.92
N PHE A 72 7.10 -10.44 -13.93
CA PHE A 72 6.07 -10.14 -14.93
C PHE A 72 5.76 -11.31 -15.88
N GLN A 73 6.70 -12.23 -16.05
CA GLN A 73 6.50 -13.47 -16.82
C GLN A 73 5.90 -14.60 -15.98
N GLY A 74 5.71 -14.41 -14.68
CA GLY A 74 5.20 -15.44 -13.78
C GLY A 74 6.15 -16.63 -13.56
N ASN A 75 7.44 -16.48 -13.89
CA ASN A 75 8.44 -17.54 -13.70
C ASN A 75 8.90 -17.59 -12.24
N LYS A 76 8.16 -18.34 -11.43
CA LYS A 76 8.36 -18.42 -9.97
C LYS A 76 9.73 -18.96 -9.58
N ASN A 77 10.28 -19.93 -10.30
CA ASN A 77 11.59 -20.51 -9.99
C ASN A 77 12.69 -19.49 -10.23
N LEU A 78 12.72 -18.86 -11.41
CA LEU A 78 13.71 -17.84 -11.73
C LEU A 78 13.58 -16.61 -10.81
N LEU A 79 12.35 -16.22 -10.48
CA LEU A 79 12.12 -15.13 -9.53
C LEU A 79 12.68 -15.49 -8.16
N HIS A 80 12.44 -16.72 -7.69
CA HIS A 80 12.94 -17.18 -6.40
C HIS A 80 14.47 -17.18 -6.34
N ASP A 81 15.11 -17.84 -7.30
CA ASP A 81 16.58 -17.93 -7.37
C ASP A 81 17.19 -16.52 -7.42
N ARG A 82 16.60 -15.61 -8.20
CA ARG A 82 17.10 -14.24 -8.31
C ARG A 82 16.89 -13.42 -7.04
N LEU A 83 15.75 -13.57 -6.35
CA LEU A 83 15.51 -12.89 -5.07
C LEU A 83 16.46 -13.38 -3.96
N ASP A 84 16.81 -14.66 -3.98
CA ASP A 84 17.81 -15.27 -3.08
C ASP A 84 19.21 -14.71 -3.36
N GLU A 85 19.65 -14.70 -4.63
CA GLU A 85 20.92 -14.10 -5.05
C GLU A 85 21.02 -12.60 -4.66
N MET A 86 19.91 -11.87 -4.71
CA MET A 86 19.85 -10.46 -4.32
C MET A 86 19.81 -10.24 -2.80
N GLY A 87 19.71 -11.31 -2.00
CA GLY A 87 19.59 -11.26 -0.55
C GLY A 87 18.34 -10.52 -0.07
N ILE A 88 17.26 -10.54 -0.85
CA ILE A 88 16.04 -9.77 -0.56
C ILE A 88 15.38 -10.27 0.73
N GLU A 89 15.38 -11.58 0.96
CA GLU A 89 14.84 -12.17 2.18
C GLU A 89 15.50 -11.61 3.44
N GLU A 90 16.83 -11.67 3.49
CA GLU A 90 17.60 -11.16 4.64
C GLU A 90 17.43 -9.65 4.82
N LYS A 91 17.41 -8.87 3.73
CA LYS A 91 17.15 -7.42 3.82
C LYS A 91 15.77 -7.11 4.40
N VAL A 92 14.75 -7.91 4.07
CA VAL A 92 13.42 -7.76 4.65
C VAL A 92 13.44 -8.21 6.12
N LYS A 93 14.14 -9.30 6.47
CA LYS A 93 14.32 -9.73 7.88
C LYS A 93 14.99 -8.62 8.71
N ASP A 94 16.06 -8.02 8.21
CA ASP A 94 16.78 -6.92 8.86
C ASP A 94 15.84 -5.75 9.21
N PHE A 95 14.93 -5.40 8.31
CA PHE A 95 13.94 -4.34 8.54
C PHE A 95 12.97 -4.67 9.69
N TYR A 96 12.55 -5.93 9.81
CA TYR A 96 11.56 -6.37 10.80
C TYR A 96 12.18 -6.90 12.11
N ARG A 97 13.49 -7.14 12.16
CA ARG A 97 14.15 -7.79 13.31
C ARG A 97 13.97 -7.01 14.62
N GLU A 98 13.90 -5.68 14.56
CA GLU A 98 13.58 -4.85 15.74
C GLU A 98 12.15 -5.06 16.26
N GLN A 99 11.22 -5.44 15.38
CA GLN A 99 9.78 -5.58 15.70
C GLN A 99 9.41 -7.02 16.03
N ILE A 100 10.14 -8.00 15.47
CA ILE A 100 9.93 -9.44 15.67
C ILE A 100 11.26 -10.07 16.12
N PRO A 101 11.56 -10.07 17.43
CA PRO A 101 12.85 -10.55 17.94
C PRO A 101 13.03 -12.08 17.83
N ASN A 102 11.93 -12.82 17.75
CA ASN A 102 11.98 -14.27 17.60
C ASN A 102 12.24 -14.62 16.13
N GLU A 103 13.45 -15.10 15.82
CA GLU A 103 13.89 -15.41 14.45
C GLU A 103 12.97 -16.40 13.73
N TYR A 104 12.39 -17.37 14.45
CA TYR A 104 11.47 -18.33 13.83
C TYR A 104 10.10 -17.69 13.47
N ALA A 105 9.61 -16.76 14.28
CA ALA A 105 8.42 -15.96 13.97
C ALA A 105 8.70 -14.94 12.85
N LEU A 106 9.89 -14.36 12.82
CA LEU A 106 10.35 -13.44 11.79
C LEU A 106 10.43 -14.14 10.43
N ASP A 107 11.08 -15.30 10.38
CA ASP A 107 11.20 -16.13 9.18
C ASP A 107 9.82 -16.47 8.60
N ARG A 108 8.91 -16.98 9.43
CA ARG A 108 7.52 -17.25 9.02
C ARG A 108 6.81 -15.99 8.51
N HIS A 109 7.00 -14.85 9.17
CA HIS A 109 6.40 -13.58 8.76
C HIS A 109 6.88 -13.15 7.37
N ILE A 110 8.19 -13.25 7.10
CA ILE A 110 8.77 -12.88 5.80
C ILE A 110 8.29 -13.83 4.70
N HIS A 111 8.29 -15.14 4.97
CA HIS A 111 7.74 -16.12 4.02
C HIS A 111 6.26 -15.88 3.74
N GLN A 112 5.47 -15.44 4.73
CA GLN A 112 4.07 -15.07 4.50
C GLN A 112 3.94 -13.85 3.59
N ILE A 113 4.79 -12.82 3.78
CA ILE A 113 4.85 -11.65 2.89
C ILE A 113 5.15 -12.09 1.47
N PHE A 114 6.16 -12.96 1.26
CA PHE A 114 6.50 -13.45 -0.08
C PHE A 114 5.40 -14.29 -0.69
N TYR A 115 4.75 -15.16 0.09
CA TYR A 115 3.58 -15.91 -0.37
C TYR A 115 2.44 -14.98 -0.82
N ASN A 116 2.11 -13.97 -0.01
CA ASN A 116 1.02 -13.04 -0.33
C ASN A 116 1.30 -12.22 -1.60
N ASN A 117 2.57 -11.95 -1.90
CA ASN A 117 2.96 -11.12 -3.05
C ASN A 117 3.23 -11.92 -4.32
N THR A 118 3.70 -13.17 -4.21
CA THR A 118 4.20 -13.96 -5.36
C THR A 118 3.55 -15.34 -5.49
N GLY A 119 2.81 -15.78 -4.46
CA GLY A 119 2.31 -17.15 -4.34
C GLY A 119 3.39 -18.19 -4.06
N TYR A 120 4.61 -17.77 -3.69
CA TYR A 120 5.71 -18.65 -3.30
C TYR A 120 5.49 -19.26 -1.93
N VAL A 121 5.65 -20.58 -1.81
CA VAL A 121 5.61 -21.29 -0.52
C VAL A 121 6.99 -21.85 -0.24
N GLY A 122 7.62 -21.41 0.85
CA GLY A 122 8.91 -21.90 1.27
C GLY A 122 8.93 -23.41 1.51
N LYS A 123 10.07 -24.06 1.28
CA LYS A 123 10.22 -25.53 1.42
C LYS A 123 9.78 -26.03 2.81
N ALA A 124 10.05 -25.28 3.87
CA ALA A 124 9.70 -25.60 5.26
C ALA A 124 8.19 -25.42 5.60
N TYR A 125 7.42 -24.76 4.73
CA TYR A 125 6.06 -24.31 5.04
C TYR A 125 5.01 -24.98 4.15
N LYS A 126 3.78 -25.05 4.67
CA LYS A 126 2.55 -25.38 3.94
C LYS A 126 1.50 -24.30 4.21
N VAL A 127 0.59 -24.09 3.27
CA VAL A 127 -0.52 -23.16 3.43
C VAL A 127 -1.67 -23.91 4.11
N ASN A 128 -2.19 -23.38 5.22
CA ASN A 128 -3.39 -23.93 5.86
C ASN A 128 -4.68 -23.45 5.17
N SER A 129 -5.85 -23.93 5.62
CA SER A 129 -7.14 -23.56 5.02
C SER A 129 -7.47 -22.07 5.15
N GLN A 130 -6.79 -21.34 6.05
CA GLN A 130 -6.93 -19.90 6.24
C GLN A 130 -5.95 -19.08 5.39
N GLY A 131 -5.12 -19.70 4.55
CA GLY A 131 -4.15 -18.99 3.71
C GLY A 131 -2.85 -18.60 4.42
N ASN A 132 -2.62 -19.10 5.64
CA ASN A 132 -1.41 -18.83 6.42
C ASN A 132 -0.38 -19.94 6.25
N LEU A 133 0.90 -19.54 6.20
CA LEU A 133 2.03 -20.45 6.23
C LEU A 133 2.20 -21.02 7.65
N VAL A 134 2.14 -22.33 7.72
CA VAL A 134 2.44 -23.14 8.90
C VAL A 134 3.58 -24.09 8.59
N ASN A 135 4.33 -24.53 9.59
CA ASN A 135 5.35 -25.56 9.38
C ASN A 135 4.74 -26.83 8.78
N LYS A 136 5.53 -27.51 7.95
CA LYS A 136 5.18 -28.86 7.50
C LYS A 136 5.24 -29.89 8.62
N ASN A 137 6.11 -29.67 9.60
CA ASN A 137 6.30 -30.50 10.79
C ASN A 137 5.23 -30.24 11.85
#